data_AF-A0A3D2FU14-F1
#
_entry.id   AF-A0A3D2FU14-F1
#
_cell.length_a   1.000
_cell.length_b   1.000
_cell.length_c   1.000
_cell.angle_alpha   90.00
_cell.angle_beta   90.00
_cell.angle_gamma   90.00
#
_symmetry.space_group_name_H-M   'P 1'
#
loop_
_entity.id
_entity.type
_entity.pdbx_description
1 polymer ?
#
loop_
_entity_poly.entity_id
_entity_poly.type
_entity_poly.pdbx_seq_one_letter_code
_entity_poly.pdbx_strand_id
1 'polypeptide(L)'
;EPLVDLLMTNSNSWATHWTGRATLQIVNALAWLRHLNPRGRSRRNVAHHYDLSDALFDSFLDPWRQYSCGYFHGEEDTLETAQVTKLARLAAKLDLQPDDRVLDIGYGWGGLAMAIAGCAEEARVTGITLSDHQFSHACNMVAAAGLDSRVDFHLRDYRD
;
A
#
# COMPACT_ATOMS: atom_id res chain seq x y z
N GLU A 1 29.58 -12.30 -8.08
CA GLU A 1 29.88 -13.03 -6.83
C GLU A 1 30.00 -14.52 -7.17
N PRO A 2 31.23 -15.09 -7.21
CA PRO A 2 31.46 -16.46 -7.67
C PRO A 2 30.74 -17.54 -6.85
N LEU A 3 30.38 -17.22 -5.60
CA LEU A 3 29.57 -18.10 -4.75
C LEU A 3 28.12 -18.22 -5.24
N VAL A 4 27.52 -17.12 -5.70
CA VAL A 4 26.13 -17.11 -6.18
C VAL A 4 26.02 -17.92 -7.47
N ASP A 5 26.98 -17.76 -8.39
CA ASP A 5 27.01 -18.54 -9.64
C ASP A 5 27.20 -20.04 -9.37
N LEU A 6 28.06 -20.41 -8.41
CA LEU A 6 28.23 -21.80 -7.99
C LEU A 6 26.94 -22.39 -7.41
N LEU A 7 26.23 -21.64 -6.57
CA LEU A 7 24.96 -22.06 -5.98
C LEU A 7 23.85 -22.19 -7.03
N MET A 8 23.75 -21.25 -7.96
CA MET A 8 22.75 -21.28 -9.03
C MET A 8 23.01 -22.42 -10.02
N THR A 9 24.27 -22.67 -10.36
CA THR A 9 24.67 -23.78 -11.26
C THR A 9 24.39 -25.15 -10.61
N ASN A 10 24.53 -25.28 -9.30
CA ASN A 10 24.25 -26.52 -8.56
C ASN A 10 22.81 -26.64 -8.06
N SER A 11 21.98 -25.60 -8.21
CA SER A 11 20.62 -25.56 -7.65
C SER A 11 19.74 -26.71 -8.16
N ASN A 12 19.84 -27.05 -9.46
CA ASN A 12 19.10 -28.15 -10.07
C ASN A 12 19.56 -29.52 -9.56
N SER A 13 20.87 -29.71 -9.37
CA SER A 13 21.44 -30.95 -8.81
C SER A 13 21.06 -31.13 -7.33
N TRP A 14 21.05 -30.04 -6.57
CA TRP A 14 20.64 -30.06 -5.17
C TRP A 14 19.14 -30.32 -5.02
N ALA A 15 18.28 -29.62 -5.78
CA ALA A 15 16.83 -29.77 -5.73
C ALA A 15 16.35 -31.18 -6.15
N THR A 16 17.11 -31.87 -6.99
CA THR A 16 16.82 -33.26 -7.38
C THR A 16 17.33 -34.30 -6.40
N HIS A 17 18.36 -33.97 -5.60
CA HIS A 17 18.90 -34.84 -4.56
C HIS A 17 17.95 -34.98 -3.36
N TRP A 18 17.97 -36.13 -2.68
CA TRP A 18 17.03 -36.44 -1.59
C TRP A 18 17.16 -35.46 -0.40
N THR A 19 18.38 -35.01 -0.08
CA THR A 19 18.60 -33.99 0.96
C THR A 19 18.01 -32.65 0.58
N GLY A 20 18.11 -32.24 -0.69
CA GLY A 20 17.50 -31.00 -1.17
C GLY A 20 15.98 -31.08 -1.18
N ARG A 21 15.41 -32.21 -1.62
CA ARG A 21 13.96 -32.46 -1.51
C ARG A 21 13.47 -32.42 -0.06
N ALA A 22 14.16 -33.08 0.87
CA ALA A 22 13.81 -33.05 2.29
C ALA A 22 13.90 -31.63 2.87
N THR A 23 14.95 -30.89 2.52
CA THR A 23 15.12 -29.49 2.96
C THR A 23 14.01 -28.60 2.41
N LEU A 24 13.66 -28.72 1.13
CA LEU A 24 12.55 -28.00 0.50
C LEU A 24 11.20 -28.37 1.14
N GLN A 25 10.96 -29.63 1.46
CA GLN A 25 9.74 -30.05 2.15
C GLN A 25 9.65 -29.46 3.56
N ILE A 26 10.75 -29.43 4.32
CA ILE A 26 10.79 -28.78 5.63
C ILE A 26 10.55 -27.28 5.51
N VAL A 27 11.23 -26.60 4.58
CA VAL A 27 11.06 -25.15 4.34
C VAL A 27 9.62 -24.83 3.94
N ASN A 28 9.00 -25.62 3.08
CA ASN A 28 7.60 -25.45 2.69
C ASN A 28 6.64 -25.76 3.85
N ALA A 29 6.89 -26.83 4.60
CA ALA A 29 6.10 -27.20 5.77
C ALA A 29 6.20 -26.15 6.91
N LEU A 30 7.27 -25.36 6.94
CA LEU A 30 7.45 -24.26 7.88
C LEU A 30 7.16 -22.88 7.23
N ALA A 31 6.78 -22.83 5.96
CA ALA A 31 6.53 -21.56 5.27
C ALA A 31 5.38 -20.76 5.92
N TRP A 32 4.38 -21.45 6.46
CA TRP A 32 3.28 -20.83 7.20
C TRP A 32 3.77 -20.03 8.42
N LEU A 33 4.88 -20.44 9.07
CA LEU A 33 5.47 -19.67 10.17
C LEU A 33 6.00 -18.31 9.70
N ARG A 34 6.43 -18.20 8.44
CA ARG A 34 6.85 -16.93 7.83
C ARG A 34 5.67 -16.02 7.48
N HIS A 35 4.49 -16.59 7.29
CA HIS A 35 3.24 -15.85 7.09
C HIS A 35 2.58 -15.39 8.39
N LEU A 36 3.12 -15.80 9.55
CA LEU A 36 2.70 -15.25 10.83
C LEU A 36 3.06 -13.75 10.87
N ASN A 37 2.02 -12.92 10.87
CA ASN A 37 2.14 -11.47 10.94
C ASN A 37 1.52 -10.95 12.25
N PRO A 38 2.20 -11.06 13.41
CA PRO A 38 1.65 -10.61 14.68
C PRO A 38 1.33 -9.12 14.65
N ARG A 39 0.15 -8.73 15.17
CA ARG A 39 -0.35 -7.33 15.13
C ARG A 39 0.68 -6.30 15.61
N GLY A 40 1.32 -6.55 16.75
CA GLY A 40 2.35 -5.66 17.30
C GLY A 40 3.59 -5.52 16.40
N ARG A 41 3.94 -6.57 15.66
CA ARG A 41 5.05 -6.53 14.69
C ARG A 41 4.67 -5.78 13.43
N SER A 42 3.45 -6.00 12.93
CA SER A 42 2.92 -5.26 11.77
C SER A 42 2.93 -3.76 12.04
N ARG A 43 2.37 -3.33 13.18
CA ARG A 43 2.34 -1.90 13.56
C ARG A 43 3.75 -1.32 13.69
N ARG A 44 4.68 -2.05 14.31
CA ARG A 44 6.08 -1.60 14.46
C ARG A 44 6.80 -1.49 13.11
N ASN A 45 6.57 -2.41 12.18
CA ASN A 45 7.14 -2.35 10.84
C ASN A 45 6.60 -1.16 10.04
N VAL A 46 5.28 -0.90 10.11
CA VAL A 46 4.67 0.25 9.44
C VAL A 46 5.19 1.56 10.01
N ALA A 47 5.18 1.73 11.35
CA ALA A 47 5.73 2.92 11.99
C ALA A 47 7.20 3.15 11.58
N HIS A 48 8.04 2.10 11.59
CA HIS A 48 9.45 2.24 11.22
C HIS A 48 9.68 2.64 9.75
N HIS A 49 8.81 2.21 8.82
CA HIS A 49 8.99 2.48 7.40
C HIS A 49 8.33 3.79 6.94
N TYR A 50 7.23 4.20 7.58
CA TYR A 50 6.44 5.36 7.16
C TYR A 50 6.51 6.57 8.11
N ASP A 51 7.07 6.44 9.32
CA ASP A 51 7.41 7.59 10.19
C ASP A 51 8.83 8.15 9.90
N LEU A 52 9.35 7.92 8.68
CA LEU A 52 10.50 8.66 8.17
C LEU A 52 10.09 10.12 7.89
N SER A 53 11.07 11.03 7.77
CA SER A 53 10.75 12.45 7.60
C SER A 53 9.96 12.72 6.32
N ASP A 54 8.98 13.61 6.42
CA ASP A 54 8.18 14.07 5.28
C ASP A 54 9.02 14.58 4.11
N ALA A 55 10.12 15.27 4.43
CA ALA A 55 11.07 15.76 3.44
C ALA A 55 11.68 14.64 2.58
N LEU A 56 11.83 13.43 3.11
CA LEU A 56 12.30 12.29 2.34
C LEU A 56 11.26 11.90 1.29
N PHE A 57 10.00 11.72 1.70
CA PHE A 57 8.92 11.34 0.79
C PHE A 57 8.65 12.42 -0.26
N ASP A 58 8.69 13.70 0.14
CA ASP A 58 8.51 14.84 -0.75
C ASP A 58 9.61 14.95 -1.82
N SER A 59 10.79 14.36 -1.59
CA SER A 59 11.90 14.42 -2.54
C SER A 59 11.74 13.50 -3.75
N PHE A 60 10.89 12.47 -3.68
CA PHE A 60 10.78 11.45 -4.72
C PHE A 60 9.36 11.00 -5.06
N LEU A 61 8.35 11.31 -4.23
CA LEU A 61 6.96 11.06 -4.55
C LEU A 61 6.34 12.23 -5.30
N ASP A 62 5.18 11.98 -5.90
CA ASP A 62 4.33 13.02 -6.46
C ASP A 62 3.73 13.92 -5.36
N PRO A 63 3.15 15.09 -5.70
CA PRO A 63 2.57 16.02 -4.72
C PRO A 63 1.46 15.43 -3.83
N TRP A 64 0.79 14.34 -4.26
CA TRP A 64 -0.23 13.65 -3.47
C TRP A 64 0.33 12.49 -2.63
N ARG A 65 1.66 12.34 -2.59
CA ARG A 65 2.41 11.30 -1.88
C ARG A 65 1.85 9.90 -2.14
N GLN A 66 1.55 9.60 -3.41
CA GLN A 66 1.04 8.29 -3.81
C GLN A 66 2.16 7.27 -3.83
N TYR A 67 2.25 6.48 -2.76
CA TYR A 67 3.26 5.44 -2.65
C TYR A 67 2.77 4.08 -3.15
N SER A 68 2.30 4.05 -4.40
CA SER A 68 1.85 2.86 -5.12
C SER A 68 2.26 2.95 -6.60
N CYS A 69 2.03 1.91 -7.40
CA CYS A 69 2.28 1.99 -8.85
C CYS A 69 1.44 3.11 -9.49
N GLY A 70 2.07 3.90 -10.36
CA GLY A 70 1.38 4.82 -11.26
C GLY A 70 0.85 4.10 -12.50
N TYR A 71 -0.07 4.74 -13.23
CA TYR A 71 -0.59 4.23 -14.50
C TYR A 71 -0.20 5.19 -15.64
N PHE A 72 0.74 4.75 -16.48
CA PHE A 72 1.25 5.51 -17.63
C PHE A 72 0.49 5.09 -18.90
N HIS A 73 -0.03 6.04 -19.66
CA HIS A 73 -0.58 5.82 -21.01
C HIS A 73 0.50 5.84 -22.09
N GLY A 74 1.55 6.64 -21.88
CA GLY A 74 2.69 6.74 -22.80
C GLY A 74 4.01 7.00 -22.06
N GLU A 75 5.11 6.93 -22.79
CA GLU A 75 6.47 7.12 -22.24
C GLU A 75 6.74 8.55 -21.78
N GLU A 76 6.00 9.53 -22.31
CA GLU A 76 6.12 10.95 -21.97
C GLU A 76 5.31 11.37 -20.72
N ASP A 77 4.53 10.45 -20.13
CA ASP A 77 3.73 10.76 -18.95
C ASP A 77 4.63 10.98 -17.73
N THR A 78 4.42 12.09 -17.03
CA THR A 78 5.10 12.35 -15.75
C THR A 78 4.56 11.44 -14.64
N LEU A 79 5.33 11.26 -13.57
CA LEU A 79 4.90 10.49 -12.40
C LEU A 79 3.59 11.03 -11.82
N GLU A 80 3.46 12.35 -11.70
CA GLU A 80 2.28 13.03 -11.17
C GLU A 80 1.06 12.71 -12.03
N THR A 81 1.21 12.80 -13.35
CA THR A 81 0.16 12.47 -14.32
C THR A 81 -0.25 11.01 -14.20
N ALA A 82 0.73 10.11 -14.07
CA ALA A 82 0.50 8.67 -13.92
C ALA A 82 -0.23 8.32 -12.61
N GLN A 83 0.06 9.03 -11.51
CA GLN A 83 -0.61 8.81 -10.23
C GLN A 83 -2.06 9.32 -10.24
N VAL A 84 -2.31 10.51 -10.79
CA VAL A 84 -3.67 11.05 -10.96
C VAL A 84 -4.48 10.13 -11.88
N THR A 85 -3.89 9.67 -12.97
CA THR A 85 -4.52 8.71 -13.90
C THR A 85 -4.91 7.43 -13.19
N LYS A 86 -4.00 6.85 -12.39
CA LYS A 86 -4.28 5.66 -11.58
C LYS A 86 -5.49 5.89 -10.66
N LEU A 87 -5.52 7.01 -9.93
CA LEU A 87 -6.62 7.34 -9.02
C LEU A 87 -7.97 7.45 -9.76
N ALA A 88 -8.01 8.18 -10.87
CA ALA A 88 -9.22 8.32 -11.69
C ALA A 88 -9.70 6.95 -12.21
N ARG A 89 -8.79 6.08 -12.66
CA ARG A 89 -9.13 4.73 -13.10
C ARG A 89 -9.67 3.86 -11.97
N LEU A 90 -9.12 3.96 -10.77
CA LEU A 90 -9.65 3.25 -9.60
C LEU A 90 -11.06 3.72 -9.27
N ALA A 91 -11.28 5.04 -9.20
CA ALA A 91 -12.59 5.61 -8.93
C ALA A 91 -13.63 5.17 -9.99
N ALA A 92 -13.26 5.21 -11.27
CA ALA A 92 -14.13 4.75 -12.36
C ALA A 92 -14.43 3.25 -12.30
N LYS A 93 -13.44 2.41 -11.93
CA LYS A 93 -13.64 0.96 -11.80
C LYS A 93 -14.54 0.56 -10.64
N LEU A 94 -14.61 1.39 -9.59
CA LEU A 94 -15.48 1.15 -8.46
C LEU A 94 -16.97 1.36 -8.84
N ASP A 95 -17.26 2.09 -9.92
CA ASP A 95 -18.62 2.36 -10.42
C ASP A 95 -19.58 2.80 -9.30
N LEU A 96 -19.08 3.72 -8.46
CA LEU A 96 -19.75 4.13 -7.23
C LEU A 96 -21.10 4.76 -7.53
N GLN A 97 -22.11 4.29 -6.80
CA GLN A 97 -23.45 4.83 -6.81
C GLN A 97 -23.64 5.83 -5.65
N PRO A 98 -24.68 6.67 -5.69
CA PRO A 98 -25.05 7.49 -4.55
C PRO A 98 -25.20 6.67 -3.26
N ASP A 99 -24.76 7.24 -2.13
CA ASP A 99 -24.76 6.62 -0.79
C ASP A 99 -23.86 5.40 -0.59
N ASP A 100 -23.07 4.99 -1.60
CA ASP A 100 -22.10 3.92 -1.43
C ASP A 100 -21.05 4.23 -0.36
N ARG A 101 -20.57 3.16 0.28
CA ARG A 101 -19.56 3.23 1.34
C ARG A 101 -18.31 2.49 0.92
N VAL A 102 -17.19 3.20 0.88
CA VAL A 102 -15.89 2.67 0.49
C VAL A 102 -15.01 2.50 1.71
N LEU A 103 -14.37 1.33 1.83
CA LEU A 103 -13.31 1.10 2.82
C LEU A 103 -11.95 1.08 2.12
N ASP A 104 -11.08 2.02 2.49
CA ASP A 104 -9.69 2.08 2.01
C ASP A 104 -8.72 1.56 3.09
N ILE A 105 -8.19 0.35 2.88
CA ILE A 105 -7.29 -0.32 3.83
C ILE A 105 -5.84 0.01 3.46
N GLY A 106 -5.18 0.79 4.33
CA GLY A 106 -3.85 1.29 4.05
C GLY A 106 -3.87 2.47 3.08
N TYR A 107 -4.76 3.45 3.34
CA TYR A 107 -5.01 4.60 2.47
C TYR A 107 -3.82 5.56 2.26
N GLY A 108 -2.67 5.31 2.90
CA GLY A 108 -1.47 6.13 2.79
C GLY A 108 -1.73 7.56 3.26
N TRP A 109 -1.38 8.55 2.43
CA TRP A 109 -1.63 9.97 2.72
C TRP A 109 -3.05 10.44 2.33
N GLY A 110 -3.94 9.52 1.94
CA GLY A 110 -5.37 9.80 1.74
C GLY A 110 -5.79 10.16 0.31
N GLY A 111 -4.87 10.12 -0.66
CA GLY A 111 -5.16 10.59 -2.03
C GLY A 111 -6.30 9.86 -2.75
N LEU A 112 -6.51 8.56 -2.50
CA LEU A 112 -7.66 7.84 -3.09
C LEU A 112 -8.99 8.30 -2.50
N ALA A 113 -9.06 8.46 -1.18
CA ALA A 113 -10.26 8.97 -0.52
C ALA A 113 -10.64 10.37 -1.05
N MET A 114 -9.64 11.23 -1.24
CA MET A 114 -9.85 12.57 -1.82
C MET A 114 -10.34 12.50 -3.27
N ALA A 115 -9.74 11.62 -4.08
CA ALA A 115 -10.16 11.43 -5.47
C ALA A 115 -11.62 10.95 -5.57
N ILE A 116 -12.00 9.96 -4.74
CA ILE A 116 -13.38 9.47 -4.66
C ILE A 116 -14.32 10.57 -4.19
N ALA A 117 -13.95 11.29 -3.13
CA ALA A 117 -14.78 12.36 -2.59
C ALA A 117 -15.07 13.48 -3.61
N GLY A 118 -14.10 13.75 -4.49
CA GLY A 118 -14.22 14.75 -5.56
C GLY A 118 -15.02 14.30 -6.78
N CYS A 119 -15.16 13.00 -7.07
CA CYS A 119 -15.91 12.52 -8.23
C CYS A 119 -17.26 11.88 -7.91
N ALA A 120 -17.50 11.49 -6.66
CA ALA A 120 -18.75 10.86 -6.21
C ALA A 120 -19.27 11.55 -4.93
N GLU A 121 -19.94 12.70 -5.09
CA GLU A 121 -20.34 13.61 -4.00
C GLU A 121 -21.23 12.99 -2.91
N GLU A 122 -21.93 11.91 -3.22
CA GLU A 122 -22.83 11.23 -2.29
C GLU A 122 -22.19 9.99 -1.65
N ALA A 123 -21.03 9.56 -2.15
CA ALA A 123 -20.29 8.45 -1.57
C ALA A 123 -19.58 8.87 -0.27
N ARG A 124 -19.41 7.89 0.62
CA ARG A 124 -18.67 8.02 1.89
C ARG A 124 -17.46 7.11 1.90
N VAL A 125 -16.34 7.63 2.37
CA VAL A 125 -15.08 6.88 2.45
C VAL A 125 -14.67 6.72 3.91
N THR A 126 -14.42 5.49 4.32
CA THR A 126 -13.73 5.18 5.57
C THR A 126 -12.34 4.67 5.24
N GLY A 127 -11.30 5.27 5.80
CA GLY A 127 -9.93 4.79 5.63
C GLY A 127 -9.35 4.28 6.95
N ILE A 128 -8.57 3.19 6.88
CA ILE A 128 -7.76 2.72 8.01
C ILE A 128 -6.27 2.70 7.68
N THR A 129 -5.43 3.14 8.63
CA THR A 129 -3.96 3.03 8.56
C THR A 129 -3.38 2.62 9.90
N LEU A 130 -2.13 2.17 9.87
CA LEU A 130 -1.32 1.88 11.07
C LEU A 130 -0.24 2.93 11.33
N SER A 131 -0.06 3.92 10.45
CA SER A 131 0.89 5.03 10.64
C SER A 131 0.21 6.27 11.22
N ASP A 132 0.69 6.70 12.38
CA ASP A 132 0.24 7.92 13.07
C ASP A 132 0.51 9.19 12.23
N HIS A 133 1.62 9.20 11.48
CA HIS A 133 1.97 10.32 10.60
C HIS A 133 1.00 10.45 9.41
N GLN A 134 0.75 9.35 8.70
CA GLN A 134 -0.23 9.30 7.61
C GLN A 134 -1.63 9.68 8.08
N PHE A 135 -2.03 9.18 9.26
CA PHE A 135 -3.31 9.52 9.87
C PHE A 135 -3.46 11.03 10.09
N SER A 136 -2.45 11.64 10.73
CA SER A 136 -2.46 13.07 11.04
C SER A 136 -2.48 13.94 9.76
N HIS A 137 -1.66 13.58 8.76
CA HIS A 137 -1.64 14.28 7.47
C HIS A 137 -3.00 14.22 6.75
N ALA A 138 -3.57 13.02 6.64
CA ALA A 138 -4.81 12.81 5.91
C ALA A 138 -6.01 13.49 6.61
N CYS A 139 -6.07 13.48 7.94
CA CYS A 139 -7.09 14.23 8.70
C CYS A 139 -7.01 15.74 8.43
N ASN A 140 -5.79 16.32 8.44
CA ASN A 140 -5.60 17.73 8.13
C ASN A 140 -6.04 18.07 6.70
N MET A 141 -5.75 17.19 5.74
CA MET A 141 -6.16 17.35 4.35
C MET A 141 -7.68 17.33 4.18
N VAL A 142 -8.37 16.38 4.82
CA VAL A 142 -9.85 16.27 4.79
C VAL A 142 -10.51 17.48 5.43
N ALA A 143 -10.01 17.91 6.59
CA ALA A 143 -10.53 19.08 7.28
C ALA A 143 -10.33 20.37 6.47
N ALA A 144 -9.16 20.55 5.86
CA ALA A 144 -8.89 21.70 4.99
C ALA A 144 -9.78 21.73 3.74
N ALA A 145 -10.22 20.57 3.26
CA ALA A 145 -11.15 20.44 2.15
C ALA A 145 -12.64 20.49 2.56
N GLY A 146 -12.94 20.54 3.87
CA GLY A 146 -14.31 20.52 4.39
C GLY A 146 -15.06 19.21 4.14
N LEU A 147 -14.35 18.08 4.07
CA LEU A 147 -14.89 16.77 3.71
C LEU A 147 -15.16 15.88 4.93
N ASP A 148 -15.10 16.40 6.16
CA ASP A 148 -15.25 15.64 7.41
C ASP A 148 -16.58 14.89 7.53
N SER A 149 -17.62 15.33 6.82
CA SER A 149 -18.93 14.66 6.82
C SER A 149 -18.99 13.42 5.93
N ARG A 150 -17.97 13.21 5.09
CA ARG A 150 -17.95 12.19 4.03
C ARG A 150 -16.73 11.29 4.06
N VAL A 151 -15.61 11.79 4.57
CA VAL A 151 -14.36 11.03 4.69
C VAL A 151 -14.02 10.89 6.17
N ASP A 152 -13.97 9.66 6.65
CA ASP A 152 -13.63 9.31 8.02
C ASP A 152 -12.37 8.45 8.04
N PHE A 153 -11.38 8.85 8.82
CA PHE A 153 -10.11 8.13 8.92
C PHE A 153 -9.92 7.57 10.32
N HIS A 154 -9.28 6.40 10.39
CA HIS A 154 -8.97 5.75 11.65
C HIS A 154 -7.55 5.18 11.67
N LEU A 155 -6.90 5.32 12.83
CA LEU A 155 -5.70 4.57 13.16
C LEU A 155 -6.09 3.19 13.71
N ARG A 156 -6.33 2.22 12.83
CA ARG A 156 -6.85 0.91 13.18
C ARG A 156 -6.21 -0.19 12.34
N ASP A 157 -5.99 -1.34 12.96
CA ASP A 157 -5.60 -2.54 12.23
C ASP A 157 -6.83 -3.14 11.54
N TYR A 158 -6.72 -3.51 10.26
CA TYR A 158 -7.82 -4.09 9.49
C TYR A 158 -8.38 -5.40 10.08
N ARG A 159 -7.67 -6.01 11.02
CA ARG A 159 -8.06 -7.25 11.72
C ARG A 159 -8.91 -7.01 12.98
N ASP A 160 -9.14 -5.76 13.35
CA ASP A 160 -10.01 -5.37 14.47
C ASP A 160 -11.39 -4.96 13.96
#